data_AF-A0A7C2LUF3-F1
#
_entry.id   AF-A0A7C2LUF3-F1
#
_cell.length_a   1.000
_cell.length_b   1.000
_cell.length_c   1.000
_cell.angle_alpha   90.00
_cell.angle_beta   90.00
_cell.angle_gamma   90.00
#
_symmetry.space_group_name_H-M   'P 1'
#
loop_
_entity.id
_entity.type
_entity.pdbx_description
1 polymer ?
#
loop_
_entity_poly.entity_id
_entity_poly.type
_entity_poly.pdbx_seq_one_letter_code
_entity_poly.pdbx_strand_id
1 'polypeptide(L)' 'GFDYDRVEGISTESRQKFKAIRPLSVGQAGRIPGVRNADLSVLIVALTKRPRSAGSEKGAP' A
#
# COMPACT_ATOMS: atom_id res chain seq x y z
N GLY A 1 -5.96 6.31 -7.69
CA GLY A 1 -6.20 5.23 -6.71
C GLY A 1 -4.88 4.55 -6.39
N PHE A 2 -4.75 3.94 -5.22
CA PHE A 2 -3.52 3.25 -4.81
C PHE A 2 -3.31 1.96 -5.64
N ASP A 3 -2.07 1.69 -6.04
CA ASP A 3 -1.67 0.50 -6.81
C ASP A 3 -1.14 -0.58 -5.86
N TYR A 4 -2.00 -1.55 -5.53
CA TYR A 4 -1.66 -2.63 -4.62
C TYR A 4 -0.66 -3.64 -5.22
N ASP A 5 -0.52 -3.71 -6.55
CA ASP A 5 0.39 -4.66 -7.20
C ASP A 5 1.86 -4.26 -7.01
N ARG A 6 2.12 -2.97 -6.76
CA ARG A 6 3.46 -2.45 -6.47
C ARG A 6 3.89 -2.65 -5.02
N VAL A 7 3.01 -3.13 -4.14
CA VAL A 7 3.36 -3.34 -2.75
C VAL A 7 3.88 -4.75 -2.54
N GLU A 8 5.20 -4.85 -2.42
CA GLU A 8 5.87 -6.08 -2.02
C GLU A 8 5.52 -6.46 -0.58
N GLY A 9 5.46 -7.77 -0.31
CA GLY A 9 5.14 -8.30 1.02
C GLY A 9 3.65 -8.42 1.35
N ILE A 10 2.74 -7.87 0.55
CA ILE A 10 1.31 -8.20 0.64
C ILE A 10 1.07 -9.52 -0.11
N SER A 11 0.35 -10.44 0.52
CA SER A 11 -0.06 -11.69 -0.13
C SER A 11 -0.89 -11.46 -1.40
N THR A 12 -0.82 -12.40 -2.34
CA THR A 12 -1.60 -12.36 -3.59
C THR A 12 -3.10 -12.29 -3.30
N GLU A 13 -3.60 -13.06 -2.33
CA GLU A 13 -5.01 -13.07 -1.94
C GLU A 13 -5.45 -11.69 -1.41
N SER A 14 -4.70 -11.10 -0.46
CA SER A 14 -5.02 -9.77 0.06
C SER A 14 -4.97 -8.69 -1.03
N ARG A 15 -3.99 -8.73 -1.95
CA ARG A 15 -3.93 -7.80 -3.10
C ARG A 15 -5.15 -7.92 -4.00
N GLN A 16 -5.56 -9.14 -4.35
CA GLN A 16 -6.76 -9.35 -5.16
C GLN A 16 -8.00 -8.79 -4.48
N LYS A 17 -8.16 -9.03 -3.18
CA LYS A 17 -9.28 -8.50 -2.38
C LYS A 17 -9.26 -6.98 -2.29
N PHE A 18 -8.11 -6.35 -2.06
CA PHE A 18 -8.00 -4.88 -2.03
C PHE A 18 -8.31 -4.25 -3.39
N LYS A 19 -7.91 -4.88 -4.50
CA LYS A 19 -8.24 -4.41 -5.85
C LYS A 19 -9.72 -4.51 -6.17
N ALA A 20 -10.38 -5.58 -5.71
CA ALA A 20 -11.81 -5.81 -5.91
C ALA A 20 -12.67 -4.89 -5.02
N ILE A 21 -12.33 -4.77 -3.74
CA ILE A 21 -13.15 -4.05 -2.74
C ILE A 21 -12.83 -2.56 -2.69
N ARG A 22 -11.59 -2.17 -3.01
CA ARG A 22 -11.08 -0.78 -2.94
C ARG A 22 -11.40 -0.12 -1.58
N PRO A 23 -10.89 -0.65 -0.46
CA PRO A 23 -11.20 -0.13 0.86
C PRO A 23 -10.79 1.35 0.99
N LEU A 24 -11.67 2.15 1.60
CA LEU A 24 -11.48 3.60 1.80
C LEU A 24 -10.53 3.90 2.97
N SER A 25 -10.30 2.92 3.84
CA SER A 25 -9.40 3.04 4.99
C SER A 25 -8.74 1.71 5.31
N VAL A 26 -7.61 1.77 6.02
CA VAL A 26 -6.95 0.59 6.58
C VAL A 26 -7.88 -0.16 7.54
N GLY A 27 -8.70 0.56 8.32
CA GLY A 27 -9.68 -0.04 9.21
C GLY A 27 -10.78 -0.81 8.47
N GLN A 28 -11.17 -0.37 7.27
CA GLN A 28 -12.06 -1.14 6.41
C GLN A 28 -11.33 -2.34 5.80
N ALA A 29 -10.09 -2.15 5.32
CA ALA A 29 -9.26 -3.20 4.76
C ALA A 29 -9.09 -4.38 5.73
N GLY A 30 -8.95 -4.08 7.03
CA GLY A 30 -8.76 -5.12 8.05
C GLY A 30 -10.00 -5.92 8.43
N ARG A 31 -11.18 -5.49 7.99
CA ARG A 31 -12.44 -6.24 8.16
C ARG A 31 -12.74 -7.16 6.98
N ILE A 32 -11.94 -7.10 5.91
CA ILE A 32 -12.12 -7.96 4.74
C ILE A 32 -11.76 -9.41 5.12
N PRO A 33 -12.67 -10.38 4.96
CA PRO A 33 -12.40 -11.77 5.27
C PRO A 33 -11.15 -12.29 4.54
N GLY A 34 -10.30 -13.00 5.27
CA GLY A 34 -9.04 -13.57 4.74
C GLY A 34 -7.91 -12.57 4.52
N VAL A 35 -8.08 -11.28 4.84
CA VAL A 35 -6.94 -10.36 4.96
C VAL A 35 -6.19 -10.65 6.26
N ARG A 36 -4.88 -10.85 6.16
CA ARG A 36 -4.02 -11.17 7.31
C ARG A 36 -3.52 -9.89 7.98
N ASN A 37 -3.32 -9.92 9.30
CA ASN A 37 -2.73 -8.80 10.04
C ASN A 37 -1.35 -8.38 9.50
N ALA A 38 -0.53 -9.34 9.04
CA ALA A 38 0.77 -9.04 8.44
C ALA A 38 0.63 -8.22 7.14
N ASP A 39 -0.33 -8.57 6.28
CA ASP A 39 -0.60 -7.85 5.03
C ASP A 39 -1.08 -6.41 5.29
N LEU A 40 -1.91 -6.23 6.33
CA LEU A 40 -2.34 -4.90 6.80
C LEU A 40 -1.17 -4.04 7.25
N SER A 41 -0.25 -4.60 8.05
CA SER A 41 0.95 -3.88 8.49
C SER A 41 1.79 -3.43 7.30
N VAL A 42 1.97 -4.30 6.31
CA VAL A 42 2.68 -3.95 5.07
C VAL A 42 1.95 -2.83 4.31
N LEU A 43 0.63 -2.90 4.19
CA LEU A 43 -0.17 -1.85 3.55
C LEU A 43 -0.02 -0.50 4.27
N ILE A 44 -0.04 -0.48 5.60
CA ILE A 44 0.18 0.75 6.39
C ILE A 44 1.55 1.36 6.10
N VAL A 45 2.61 0.55 6.10
CA VAL A 45 3.97 1.01 5.76
C VAL A 45 4.03 1.55 4.34
N ALA A 46 3.39 0.88 3.39
CA ALA A 46 3.36 1.31 1.99
C ALA A 46 2.62 2.65 1.80
N LEU A 47 1.54 2.89 2.54
CA LEU A 47 0.79 4.15 2.52
C LEU A 47 1.51 5.29 3.23
N THR A 48 2.37 4.99 4.21
CA THR A 48 3.09 6.00 5.01
C THR A 48 4.46 6.34 4.47
N LYS A 49 5.06 5.49 3.63
CA LYS A 49 6.25 5.82 2.85
C LYS A 49 5.94 6.98 1.92
N ARG A 50 6.28 8.20 2.34
CA ARG A 50 6.33 9.35 1.44
C ARG A 50 7.25 8.97 0.27
N PRO A 51 6.87 9.24 -0.99
CA PRO A 51 7.86 9.24 -2.05
C PRO A 51 8.98 10.15 -1.55
N ARG A 52 10.20 9.62 -1.39
CA ARG A 52 11.35 10.50 -1.26
C ARG A 52 11.30 11.32 -2.53
N SER A 53 10.91 12.58 -2.42
CA SER A 53 11.02 13.54 -3.51
C SER A 53 12.44 13.40 -4.03
N ALA A 54 12.56 12.86 -5.23
CA ALA A 54 13.84 12.74 -5.91
C ALA A 54 14.47 14.13 -5.92
N GLY A 55 15.76 14.16 -5.58
CA GLY A 55 16.53 15.36 -5.33
C GLY A 55 16.25 16.47 -6.33
N SER A 56 15.86 17.63 -5.82
CA SER A 56 16.19 18.90 -6.45
C SER A 56 17.64 19.25 -6.06
N GLU A 57 18.60 18.44 -6.51
CA GLU A 57 19.97 18.96 -6.66
C GLU A 57 20.01 19.68 -7.99
N LYS A 58 19.69 20.96 -7.87
CA LYS A 58 19.81 22.01 -8.86
C LYS A 58 21.24 21.95 -9.40
N GLY A 59 21.39 21.54 -10.66
CA GLY A 59 22.55 21.92 -11.44
C GLY A 59 22.61 23.45 -11.46
N ALA A 60 23.69 24.01 -10.94
CA ALA A 60 24.12 25.36 -11.23
C ALA A 60 25.61 25.27 -11.63
N PRO A 61 26.00 25.75 -12.82
CA PRO A 61 27.40 25.96 -13.14
C PRO A 61 28.01 27.08 -12.29
#